data_AF-A0A077M7P2-F1
#
_entry.id   AF-A0A077M7P2-F1
#
_cell.length_a   1.000
_cell.length_b   1.000
_cell.length_c   1.000
_cell.angle_alpha   90.00
_cell.angle_beta   90.00
_cell.angle_gamma   90.00
#
_symmetry.space_group_name_H-M   'P 1'
#
loop_
_entity.id
_entity.type
_entity.pdbx_description
1 polymer ?
#
loop_
_entity_poly.entity_id
_entity_poly.type
_entity_poly.pdbx_seq_one_letter_code
_entity_poly.pdbx_strand_id
1 'polypeptide(L)'
;MPRWSPALVAFLDAVDLRIGDVVLASAPIDHMWGMSSVSLTFGVRGTLVLQRTFEAAAAYEALITYRCQAMFAVPVMLQRILELPPPDGRVRALGELRVVASCGSRCPSGMTTDFMAAFGDVLYNVYGTTEISVATIATPTDLRRAPESVGVAPPGIRVSVLDDDLHVVPDGVTGRIFVHNPMARADYADGSGRAAQHHGMQFTGDFGHVRDGLLFVDGREDEVVISGG
;
A
#
# COMPACT_ATOMS: atom_id res chain seq x y z
N MET A 1 -5.63 24.75 -17.50
CA MET A 1 -6.32 24.05 -16.39
C MET A 1 -5.29 23.21 -15.65
N PRO A 2 -5.19 23.29 -14.31
CA PRO A 2 -4.37 22.34 -13.57
C PRO A 2 -4.91 20.93 -13.83
N ARG A 3 -4.03 20.02 -14.25
CA ARG A 3 -4.33 18.61 -14.46
C ARG A 3 -3.73 17.83 -13.29
N TRP A 4 -4.46 16.82 -12.82
CA TRP A 4 -3.92 15.83 -11.88
C TRP A 4 -2.63 15.21 -12.44
N SER A 5 -1.70 14.83 -11.57
CA SER A 5 -0.51 14.10 -12.03
C SER A 5 -0.96 12.74 -12.60
N PRO A 6 -0.38 12.28 -13.73
CA PRO A 6 -0.72 10.97 -14.29
C PRO A 6 -0.53 9.81 -13.30
N ALA A 7 0.50 9.90 -12.43
CA ALA A 7 0.76 8.90 -11.40
C ALA A 7 -0.33 8.86 -10.31
N LEU A 8 -0.94 10.00 -9.97
CA LEU A 8 -2.07 10.05 -9.02
C LEU A 8 -3.33 9.45 -9.63
N VAL A 9 -3.60 9.73 -10.91
CA VAL A 9 -4.71 9.09 -11.64
C VAL A 9 -4.50 7.57 -11.69
N ALA A 10 -3.29 7.12 -12.04
CA ALA A 10 -2.93 5.72 -12.06
C ALA A 10 -3.09 5.03 -10.70
N PHE A 11 -2.73 5.70 -9.60
CA PHE A 11 -2.97 5.19 -8.25
C PHE A 11 -4.47 5.02 -7.99
N LEU A 12 -5.28 6.06 -8.22
CA LEU A 12 -6.73 6.03 -7.99
C LEU A 12 -7.41 4.92 -8.79
N ASP A 13 -7.03 4.76 -10.06
CA ASP A 13 -7.52 3.68 -10.92
C ASP A 13 -7.08 2.31 -10.42
N ALA A 14 -5.82 2.17 -9.99
CA ALA A 14 -5.28 0.90 -9.51
C ALA A 14 -5.92 0.43 -8.19
N VAL A 15 -6.29 1.36 -7.29
CA VAL A 15 -7.01 1.03 -6.05
C VAL A 15 -8.53 1.05 -6.19
N ASP A 16 -9.08 1.36 -7.37
CA ASP A 16 -10.53 1.50 -7.64
C ASP A 16 -11.24 2.49 -6.68
N LEU A 17 -10.59 3.63 -6.37
CA LEU A 17 -11.19 4.72 -5.59
C LEU A 17 -11.99 5.65 -6.50
N ARG A 18 -13.30 5.77 -6.26
CA ARG A 18 -14.24 6.42 -7.19
C ARG A 18 -14.75 7.75 -6.68
N ILE A 19 -15.28 8.55 -7.61
CA ILE A 19 -15.94 9.81 -7.29
C ILE A 19 -17.14 9.55 -6.39
N GLY A 20 -17.21 10.25 -5.26
CA GLY A 20 -18.32 10.17 -4.31
C GLY A 20 -18.24 9.00 -3.32
N ASP A 21 -17.18 8.20 -3.34
CA ASP A 21 -17.00 7.09 -2.39
C ASP A 21 -17.06 7.59 -0.92
N VAL A 22 -17.71 6.81 -0.06
CA VAL A 22 -17.65 6.93 1.39
C VAL A 22 -16.44 6.13 1.88
N VAL A 23 -15.49 6.82 2.50
CA VAL A 23 -14.18 6.28 2.87
C VAL A 23 -14.03 6.26 4.38
N LEU A 24 -13.75 5.09 4.96
CA LEU A 24 -13.32 4.97 6.34
C LEU A 24 -11.80 5.17 6.44
N ALA A 25 -11.39 6.28 7.05
CA ALA A 25 -9.99 6.54 7.36
C ALA A 25 -9.66 6.02 8.76
N SER A 26 -9.15 4.78 8.82
CA SER A 26 -8.74 4.14 10.09
C SER A 26 -7.28 4.41 10.43
N ALA A 27 -6.42 4.60 9.42
CA ALA A 27 -5.03 4.98 9.64
C ALA A 27 -4.91 6.37 10.29
N PRO A 28 -3.99 6.58 11.25
CA PRO A 28 -3.83 7.87 11.92
C PRO A 28 -3.52 9.01 10.94
N ILE A 29 -4.25 10.13 11.07
CA ILE A 29 -4.17 11.27 10.14
C ILE A 29 -2.92 12.15 10.35
N ASP A 30 -2.20 11.98 11.45
CA ASP A 30 -0.91 12.60 11.72
C ASP A 30 0.26 11.92 10.98
N HIS A 31 0.01 10.74 10.40
CA HIS A 31 0.93 10.06 9.49
C HIS A 31 0.51 10.24 8.03
N MET A 32 1.49 10.13 7.11
CA MET A 32 1.26 10.35 5.67
C MET A 32 0.14 9.47 5.10
N TRP A 33 0.04 8.20 5.51
CA TRP A 33 -0.98 7.28 4.98
C TRP A 33 -2.41 7.72 5.36
N GLY A 34 -2.64 8.07 6.63
CA GLY A 34 -3.93 8.60 7.07
C GLY A 34 -4.23 9.96 6.44
N MET A 35 -3.25 10.88 6.38
CA MET A 35 -3.41 12.17 5.69
C MET A 35 -3.73 11.99 4.19
N SER A 36 -3.16 10.98 3.55
CA SER A 36 -3.46 10.65 2.15
C SER A 36 -4.90 10.19 2.00
N SER A 37 -5.42 9.38 2.92
CA SER A 37 -6.83 8.97 2.89
C SER A 37 -7.79 10.18 2.94
N VAL A 38 -7.50 11.19 3.78
CA VAL A 38 -8.27 12.44 3.85
C VAL A 38 -8.20 13.20 2.53
N SER A 39 -6.98 13.41 2.03
CA SER A 39 -6.72 14.20 0.82
C SER A 39 -7.34 13.57 -0.42
N LEU A 40 -7.21 12.25 -0.56
CA LEU A 40 -7.77 11.48 -1.67
C LEU A 40 -9.30 11.46 -1.62
N THR A 41 -9.88 11.25 -0.43
CA THR A 41 -11.33 11.27 -0.25
C THR A 41 -11.93 12.60 -0.70
N PHE A 42 -11.36 13.73 -0.27
CA PHE A 42 -11.82 15.04 -0.76
C PHE A 42 -11.51 15.27 -2.24
N GLY A 43 -10.39 14.77 -2.74
CA GLY A 43 -10.02 14.83 -4.15
C GLY A 43 -11.04 14.14 -5.08
N VAL A 44 -11.60 13.01 -4.64
CA VAL A 44 -12.68 12.30 -5.34
C VAL A 44 -14.08 12.79 -4.96
N ARG A 45 -14.21 13.91 -4.21
CA ARG A 45 -15.50 14.44 -3.71
C ARG A 45 -16.28 13.41 -2.90
N GLY A 46 -15.56 12.54 -2.20
CA GLY A 46 -16.08 11.51 -1.33
C GLY A 46 -16.49 12.04 0.04
N THR A 47 -17.07 11.13 0.83
CA THR A 47 -17.42 11.38 2.24
C THR A 47 -16.41 10.68 3.13
N LEU A 48 -15.83 11.40 4.08
CA LEU A 48 -14.86 10.85 5.01
C LEU A 48 -15.52 10.44 6.33
N VAL A 49 -15.40 9.17 6.69
CA VAL A 49 -15.76 8.63 8.00
C VAL A 49 -14.50 8.53 8.85
N LEU A 50 -14.52 9.15 10.03
CA LEU A 50 -13.40 9.21 10.96
C LEU A 50 -13.76 8.60 12.29
N GLN A 51 -12.77 8.00 12.94
CA GLN A 51 -12.82 7.59 14.33
C GLN A 51 -11.68 8.28 15.08
N ARG A 52 -11.95 8.71 16.32
CA ARG A 52 -10.90 9.36 17.15
C ARG A 52 -9.74 8.41 17.44
N THR A 53 -10.07 7.15 17.70
CA THR A 53 -9.14 6.06 17.94
C THR A 53 -9.65 4.84 17.18
N PHE A 54 -8.75 4.06 16.60
CA PHE A 54 -9.13 2.81 15.95
C PHE A 54 -9.54 1.76 16.99
N GLU A 55 -10.77 1.27 16.86
CA GLU A 55 -11.29 0.10 17.56
C GLU A 55 -11.88 -0.85 16.53
N ALA A 56 -11.42 -2.10 16.49
CA ALA A 56 -11.71 -3.02 15.39
C ALA A 56 -13.22 -3.29 15.22
N ALA A 57 -13.94 -3.53 16.32
CA ALA A 57 -15.39 -3.74 16.29
C ALA A 57 -16.13 -2.50 15.79
N ALA A 58 -15.77 -1.31 16.30
CA ALA A 58 -16.40 -0.06 15.89
C ALA A 58 -16.08 0.29 14.43
N ALA A 59 -14.87 0.00 13.95
CA ALA A 59 -14.49 0.18 12.55
C ALA A 59 -15.32 -0.74 11.64
N TYR A 60 -15.45 -2.01 12.01
CA TYR A 60 -16.30 -2.97 11.29
C TYR A 60 -17.77 -2.52 11.25
N GLU A 61 -18.32 -2.06 12.38
CA GLU A 61 -19.67 -1.50 12.45
C GLU A 61 -19.84 -0.24 11.60
N ALA A 62 -18.82 0.64 11.57
CA ALA A 62 -18.84 1.85 10.76
C ALA A 62 -18.87 1.54 9.25
N LEU A 63 -18.10 0.54 8.79
CA LEU A 63 -18.11 0.10 7.39
C LEU A 63 -19.53 -0.26 6.93
N ILE A 64 -20.28 -0.95 7.78
CA ILE A 64 -21.65 -1.38 7.48
C ILE A 64 -22.63 -0.21 7.61
N THR A 65 -22.58 0.50 8.74
CA THR A 65 -23.53 1.57 9.09
C THR A 65 -23.51 2.70 8.08
N TYR A 66 -22.31 3.12 7.67
CA TYR A 66 -22.14 4.21 6.72
C TYR A 66 -22.00 3.72 5.27
N ARG A 67 -22.12 2.41 5.04
CA ARG A 67 -21.96 1.77 3.72
C ARG A 67 -20.68 2.24 3.04
N CYS A 68 -19.55 2.12 3.73
CA CYS A 68 -18.27 2.57 3.18
C CYS A 68 -17.90 1.72 1.96
N GLN A 69 -17.44 2.37 0.89
CA GLN A 69 -16.96 1.72 -0.32
C GLN A 69 -15.44 1.51 -0.30
N ALA A 70 -14.72 2.31 0.49
CA ALA A 70 -13.29 2.18 0.71
C ALA A 70 -12.88 2.31 2.18
N MET A 71 -11.76 1.70 2.54
CA MET A 71 -11.11 1.79 3.85
C MET A 71 -9.60 1.96 3.66
N PHE A 72 -9.02 2.87 4.43
CA PHE A 72 -7.56 3.03 4.53
C PHE A 72 -7.12 2.55 5.91
N ALA A 73 -6.29 1.52 5.94
CA ALA A 73 -5.85 0.84 7.15
C ALA A 73 -4.37 0.45 7.07
N VAL A 74 -3.85 -0.07 8.17
CA VAL A 74 -2.52 -0.72 8.23
C VAL A 74 -2.70 -2.20 8.58
N PRO A 75 -1.74 -3.10 8.26
CA PRO A 75 -1.91 -4.53 8.45
C PRO A 75 -2.37 -4.96 9.85
N VAL A 76 -1.81 -4.38 10.91
CA VAL A 76 -2.21 -4.72 12.29
C VAL A 76 -3.68 -4.37 12.59
N MET A 77 -4.25 -3.36 11.94
CA MET A 77 -5.67 -3.03 12.08
C MET A 77 -6.55 -4.06 11.38
N LEU A 78 -6.13 -4.51 10.19
CA LEU A 78 -6.84 -5.54 9.43
C LEU A 78 -6.81 -6.90 10.14
N GLN A 79 -5.66 -7.25 10.73
CA GLN A 79 -5.52 -8.43 11.57
C GLN A 79 -6.52 -8.40 12.74
N ARG A 80 -6.65 -7.28 13.45
CA ARG A 80 -7.62 -7.14 14.55
C ARG A 80 -9.07 -7.25 14.09
N ILE A 81 -9.40 -6.80 12.88
CA ILE A 81 -10.74 -6.96 12.29
C ILE A 81 -11.00 -8.42 11.93
N LEU A 82 -9.99 -9.11 11.39
CA LEU A 82 -10.05 -10.54 11.07
C LEU A 82 -10.28 -11.40 12.33
N GLU A 83 -9.67 -11.01 13.45
CA GLU A 83 -9.76 -11.68 14.76
C GLU A 83 -11.09 -11.47 15.51
N LEU A 84 -11.98 -10.61 15.01
CA LEU A 84 -13.31 -10.47 15.61
C LEU A 84 -14.05 -11.83 15.60
N PRO A 85 -14.99 -12.07 16.52
CA PRO A 85 -15.87 -13.24 16.43
C PRO A 85 -16.81 -13.11 15.21
N PRO A 86 -17.02 -14.16 14.40
CA PRO A 86 -17.88 -14.09 13.23
C PRO A 86 -19.32 -13.78 13.65
N PRO A 87 -20.03 -12.88 12.95
CA PRO A 87 -21.44 -12.62 13.23
C PRO A 87 -22.25 -13.88 12.89
N ASP A 88 -22.85 -14.51 13.90
CA ASP A 88 -23.83 -15.60 13.80
C ASP A 88 -23.49 -16.72 12.77
N GLY A 89 -22.21 -17.07 12.63
CA GLY A 89 -21.76 -18.14 11.74
C GLY A 89 -21.90 -17.85 10.24
N ARG A 90 -22.10 -16.60 9.82
CA ARG A 90 -22.19 -16.19 8.40
C ARG A 90 -20.87 -15.60 7.89
N VAL A 91 -20.65 -15.70 6.58
CA VAL A 91 -19.58 -14.98 5.88
C VAL A 91 -19.71 -13.48 6.20
N ARG A 92 -18.61 -12.84 6.60
CA ARG A 92 -18.59 -11.41 6.94
C ARG A 92 -18.84 -10.58 5.69
N ALA A 93 -20.09 -10.20 5.45
CA ALA A 93 -20.42 -9.28 4.38
C ALA A 93 -20.08 -7.85 4.82
N LEU A 94 -19.14 -7.20 4.13
CA LEU A 94 -18.78 -5.79 4.35
C LEU A 94 -19.70 -4.81 3.61
N GLY A 95 -20.91 -5.25 3.25
CA GLY A 95 -21.87 -4.45 2.50
C GLY A 95 -21.33 -4.07 1.11
N GLU A 96 -20.99 -2.80 0.93
CA GLU A 96 -20.55 -2.22 -0.35
C GLU A 96 -19.03 -2.03 -0.46
N LEU A 97 -18.27 -2.47 0.54
CA LEU A 97 -16.82 -2.32 0.54
C LEU A 97 -16.20 -3.04 -0.65
N ARG A 98 -15.44 -2.31 -1.46
CA ARG A 98 -14.65 -2.84 -2.57
C ARG A 98 -13.15 -2.69 -2.36
N VAL A 99 -12.76 -1.70 -1.55
CA VAL A 99 -11.37 -1.29 -1.43
C VAL A 99 -10.98 -1.25 0.03
N VAL A 100 -10.01 -2.07 0.38
CA VAL A 100 -9.25 -1.99 1.62
C VAL A 100 -7.81 -1.75 1.21
N ALA A 101 -7.39 -0.49 1.27
CA ALA A 101 -6.03 -0.10 0.98
C ALA A 101 -5.19 -0.25 2.26
N SER A 102 -4.25 -1.20 2.24
CA SER A 102 -3.30 -1.47 3.32
C SER A 102 -1.93 -0.91 2.96
N CYS A 103 -1.28 -0.21 3.89
CA CYS A 103 0.07 0.32 3.69
C CYS A 103 0.78 0.47 5.06
N GLY A 104 2.06 0.78 5.04
CA GLY A 104 2.81 1.26 6.21
C GLY A 104 3.57 0.19 6.99
N SER A 105 3.33 -1.09 6.76
CA SER A 105 4.17 -2.18 7.26
C SER A 105 4.02 -3.43 6.41
N ARG A 106 4.90 -4.41 6.63
CA ARG A 106 4.74 -5.76 6.05
C ARG A 106 3.41 -6.36 6.53
N CYS A 107 2.70 -7.04 5.65
CA CYS A 107 1.57 -7.86 6.05
C CYS A 107 2.10 -9.10 6.81
N PRO A 108 1.52 -9.46 7.97
CA PRO A 108 1.81 -10.75 8.61
C PRO A 108 1.58 -11.91 7.64
N SER A 109 2.40 -12.96 7.77
CA SER A 109 2.29 -14.15 6.92
C SER A 109 0.87 -14.75 7.02
N GLY A 110 0.28 -15.09 5.87
CA GLY A 110 -1.08 -15.62 5.78
C GLY A 110 -2.21 -14.58 5.87
N MET A 111 -1.97 -13.38 6.42
CA MET A 111 -3.03 -12.38 6.65
C MET A 111 -3.78 -12.01 5.37
N THR A 112 -3.07 -11.78 4.26
CA THR A 112 -3.70 -11.39 2.98
C THR A 112 -4.65 -12.48 2.48
N THR A 113 -4.20 -13.74 2.52
CA THR A 113 -5.03 -14.91 2.18
C THR A 113 -6.26 -15.01 3.07
N ASP A 114 -6.08 -14.94 4.39
CA ASP A 114 -7.16 -15.12 5.35
C ASP A 114 -8.17 -13.97 5.29
N PHE A 115 -7.67 -12.74 5.13
CA PHE A 115 -8.51 -11.56 4.96
C PHE A 115 -9.36 -11.69 3.69
N MET A 116 -8.75 -12.05 2.56
CA MET A 116 -9.49 -12.22 1.30
C MET A 116 -10.42 -13.44 1.29
N ALA A 117 -10.15 -14.46 2.11
CA ALA A 117 -11.09 -15.57 2.33
C ALA A 117 -12.29 -15.14 3.17
N ALA A 118 -12.08 -14.30 4.19
CA ALA A 118 -13.14 -13.82 5.08
C ALA A 118 -14.02 -12.74 4.45
N PHE A 119 -13.44 -11.88 3.62
CA PHE A 119 -14.03 -10.61 3.20
C PHE A 119 -14.16 -10.43 1.68
N GLY A 120 -13.62 -11.37 0.89
CA GLY A 120 -13.61 -11.31 -0.57
C GLY A 120 -12.45 -10.51 -1.15
N ASP A 121 -12.51 -10.29 -2.46
CA ASP A 121 -11.43 -9.68 -3.25
C ASP A 121 -11.42 -8.15 -3.15
N VAL A 122 -11.18 -7.65 -1.94
CA VAL A 122 -11.23 -6.21 -1.62
C VAL A 122 -9.90 -5.63 -1.13
N LEU A 123 -8.90 -6.46 -0.88
CA LEU A 123 -7.63 -6.04 -0.31
C LEU A 123 -6.64 -5.57 -1.38
N TYR A 124 -6.06 -4.38 -1.16
CA TYR A 124 -4.98 -3.82 -1.95
C TYR A 124 -3.78 -3.59 -1.04
N ASN A 125 -2.64 -4.17 -1.38
CA ASN A 125 -1.39 -3.98 -0.62
C ASN A 125 -0.55 -2.90 -1.31
N VAL A 126 -0.45 -1.73 -0.69
CA VAL A 126 0.29 -0.58 -1.21
C VAL A 126 1.65 -0.53 -0.53
N TYR A 127 2.70 -0.47 -1.35
CA TYR A 127 4.06 -0.25 -0.89
C TYR A 127 4.54 1.14 -1.28
N GLY A 128 5.25 1.77 -0.36
CA GLY A 128 5.76 3.12 -0.53
C GLY A 128 6.48 3.60 0.71
N THR A 129 7.12 4.76 0.59
CA THR A 129 7.78 5.46 1.70
C THR A 129 7.31 6.91 1.76
N THR A 130 7.64 7.62 2.83
CA THR A 130 7.30 9.05 2.96
C THR A 130 7.97 9.91 1.88
N GLU A 131 9.16 9.49 1.46
CA GLU A 131 10.01 10.15 0.47
C GLU A 131 9.51 9.90 -0.95
N ILE A 132 9.20 8.63 -1.27
CA ILE A 132 8.90 8.17 -2.63
C ILE A 132 7.39 8.23 -2.93
N SER A 133 6.54 8.42 -1.91
CA SER A 133 5.10 8.16 -1.98
C SER A 133 4.86 6.68 -2.33
N VAL A 134 3.92 6.39 -3.22
CA VAL A 134 3.64 5.01 -3.67
C VAL A 134 4.71 4.51 -4.62
N ALA A 135 5.15 3.26 -4.45
CA ALA A 135 6.06 2.57 -5.35
C ALA A 135 5.33 1.49 -6.16
N THR A 136 4.61 0.60 -5.47
CA THR A 136 3.87 -0.50 -6.10
C THR A 136 2.54 -0.75 -5.39
N ILE A 137 1.63 -1.42 -6.10
CA ILE A 137 0.32 -1.82 -5.58
C ILE A 137 0.07 -3.26 -6.00
N ALA A 138 -0.21 -4.14 -5.03
CA ALA A 138 -0.78 -5.46 -5.29
C ALA A 138 -2.30 -5.35 -5.28
N THR A 139 -2.93 -5.68 -6.40
CA THR A 139 -4.39 -5.79 -6.50
C THR A 139 -4.87 -7.10 -5.86
N PRO A 140 -6.19 -7.27 -5.61
CA PRO A 140 -6.74 -8.55 -5.21
C PRO A 140 -6.29 -9.72 -6.11
N THR A 141 -6.23 -9.49 -7.43
CA THR A 141 -5.76 -10.51 -8.39
C THR A 141 -4.31 -10.90 -8.15
N ASP A 142 -3.45 -9.92 -7.86
CA ASP A 142 -2.03 -10.17 -7.56
C ASP A 142 -1.89 -10.93 -6.24
N LEU A 143 -2.63 -10.53 -5.21
CA LEU A 143 -2.60 -11.17 -3.89
C LEU A 143 -3.15 -12.61 -3.92
N ARG A 144 -4.11 -12.92 -4.80
CA ARG A 144 -4.54 -14.32 -5.03
C ARG A 144 -3.43 -15.18 -5.63
N ARG A 145 -2.54 -14.59 -6.44
CA ARG A 145 -1.41 -15.28 -7.08
C ARG A 145 -0.18 -15.36 -6.16
N ALA A 146 0.13 -14.26 -5.47
CA ALA A 146 1.29 -14.09 -4.61
C ALA A 146 0.90 -13.25 -3.37
N PRO A 147 0.43 -13.90 -2.29
CA PRO A 147 -0.11 -13.21 -1.11
C PRO A 147 0.87 -12.28 -0.38
N GLU A 148 2.17 -12.51 -0.53
CA GLU A 148 3.24 -11.71 0.11
C GLU A 148 3.76 -10.57 -0.79
N SER A 149 3.26 -10.45 -2.02
CA SER A 149 3.71 -9.43 -2.95
C SER A 149 3.21 -8.04 -2.56
N VAL A 150 4.03 -7.04 -2.89
CA VAL A 150 3.63 -5.63 -2.90
C VAL A 150 3.22 -5.14 -4.29
N GLY A 151 3.14 -6.05 -5.25
CA GLY A 151 2.54 -5.86 -6.56
C GLY A 151 3.46 -5.22 -7.59
N VAL A 152 2.87 -4.38 -8.44
CA VAL A 152 3.54 -3.76 -9.59
C VAL A 152 3.49 -2.25 -9.52
N ALA A 153 4.41 -1.59 -10.22
CA ALA A 153 4.43 -0.14 -10.33
C ALA A 153 3.22 0.37 -11.13
N PRO A 154 2.42 1.31 -10.60
CA PRO A 154 1.37 1.96 -11.38
C PRO A 154 1.95 2.75 -12.58
N PRO A 155 1.17 2.97 -13.64
CA PRO A 155 1.59 3.81 -14.77
C PRO A 155 2.19 5.15 -14.34
N GLY A 156 3.37 5.48 -14.89
CA GLY A 156 4.11 6.71 -14.57
C GLY A 156 5.07 6.59 -13.38
N ILE A 157 5.04 5.46 -12.66
CA ILE A 157 6.04 5.10 -11.65
C ILE A 157 6.96 4.03 -12.25
N ARG A 158 8.26 4.09 -11.94
CA ARG A 158 9.24 3.08 -12.34
C ARG A 158 9.89 2.49 -11.11
N VAL A 159 10.07 1.18 -11.09
CA VAL A 159 10.74 0.44 -10.01
C VAL A 159 11.81 -0.45 -10.63
N SER A 160 12.99 -0.48 -10.01
CA SER A 160 14.11 -1.35 -10.38
C SER A 160 14.72 -1.94 -9.12
N VAL A 161 15.15 -3.21 -9.20
CA VAL A 161 15.93 -3.86 -8.15
C VAL A 161 17.37 -3.94 -8.64
N LEU A 162 18.30 -3.33 -7.92
CA LEU A 162 19.70 -3.15 -8.35
C LEU A 162 20.68 -3.82 -7.37
N ASP A 163 21.77 -4.35 -7.90
CA ASP A 163 22.92 -4.81 -7.10
C ASP A 163 23.77 -3.63 -6.58
N ASP A 164 24.90 -3.95 -5.94
CA ASP A 164 25.84 -2.95 -5.39
C ASP A 164 26.50 -2.09 -6.47
N ASP A 165 26.72 -2.66 -7.65
CA ASP A 165 27.27 -2.01 -8.85
C ASP A 165 26.21 -1.23 -9.66
N LEU A 166 24.97 -1.17 -9.17
CA LEU A 166 23.82 -0.49 -9.76
C LEU A 166 23.34 -1.11 -11.09
N HIS A 167 23.56 -2.41 -11.28
CA HIS A 167 22.97 -3.18 -12.37
C HIS A 167 21.67 -3.86 -11.93
N VAL A 168 20.74 -4.04 -12.87
CA VAL A 168 19.49 -4.76 -12.61
C VAL A 168 19.79 -6.22 -12.30
N VAL A 169 19.27 -6.71 -11.16
CA VAL A 169 19.44 -8.10 -10.75
C VAL A 169 18.51 -9.03 -11.56
N PRO A 170 18.87 -10.32 -11.72
CA PRO A 170 17.97 -11.31 -12.32
C PRO A 170 16.68 -11.52 -11.52
N ASP A 171 15.66 -12.10 -12.17
CA ASP A 171 14.40 -12.49 -11.50
C ASP A 171 14.68 -13.45 -10.32
N GLY A 172 14.04 -13.18 -9.19
CA GLY A 172 14.19 -13.90 -7.93
C GLY A 172 15.42 -13.52 -7.10
N VAL A 173 16.32 -12.66 -7.61
CA VAL A 173 17.52 -12.24 -6.88
C VAL A 173 17.22 -10.98 -6.07
N THR A 174 17.60 -10.98 -4.79
CA THR A 174 17.45 -9.83 -3.90
C THR A 174 18.46 -8.73 -4.25
N GLY A 175 18.01 -7.50 -4.28
CA GLY A 175 18.85 -6.30 -4.40
C GLY A 175 18.15 -5.08 -3.79
N ARG A 176 18.75 -3.90 -3.98
CA ARG A 176 18.25 -2.62 -3.49
C ARG A 176 17.09 -2.12 -4.34
N ILE A 177 15.98 -1.69 -3.72
CA ILE A 177 14.80 -1.20 -4.45
C ILE A 177 14.96 0.30 -4.75
N PHE A 178 14.98 0.64 -6.03
CA PHE A 178 15.00 2.02 -6.52
C PHE A 178 13.67 2.36 -7.17
N VAL A 179 13.18 3.59 -6.93
CA VAL A 179 11.89 4.05 -7.44
C VAL A 179 12.00 5.46 -8.02
N HIS A 180 11.42 5.64 -9.20
CA HIS A 180 11.11 6.96 -9.73
C HIS A 180 9.60 7.19 -9.65
N ASN A 181 9.18 8.16 -8.85
CA ASN A 181 7.81 8.61 -8.76
C ASN A 181 7.74 10.13 -8.91
N PRO A 182 7.00 10.67 -9.89
CA PRO A 182 6.78 12.12 -10.04
C PRO A 182 6.07 12.79 -8.85
N MET A 183 5.46 12.02 -7.96
CA MET A 183 4.83 12.47 -6.71
C MET A 183 5.78 12.42 -5.51
N ALA A 184 7.01 11.93 -5.68
CA ALA A 184 8.01 11.90 -4.62
C ALA A 184 8.27 13.30 -4.08
N ARG A 185 8.52 13.40 -2.77
CA ARG A 185 8.93 14.66 -2.16
C ARG A 185 10.33 15.00 -2.66
N ALA A 186 10.55 16.29 -2.95
CA ALA A 186 11.91 16.79 -3.10
C ALA A 186 12.69 16.54 -1.80
N ASP A 187 13.97 16.20 -1.96
CA ASP A 187 14.95 15.78 -0.94
C ASP A 187 14.73 16.39 0.47
N TYR A 188 15.10 15.63 1.50
CA TYR A 188 15.30 16.19 2.84
C TYR A 188 16.22 17.41 2.76
N ALA A 189 15.90 18.47 3.51
CA ALA A 189 16.61 19.75 3.48
C ALA A 189 18.11 19.64 3.83
N ASP A 190 18.54 18.51 4.38
CA ASP A 190 19.94 18.18 4.72
C ASP A 190 20.74 17.52 3.57
N GLY A 191 20.11 17.23 2.44
CA GLY A 191 20.77 16.65 1.26
C GLY A 191 21.11 15.16 1.37
N SER A 192 20.71 14.47 2.45
CA SER A 192 20.94 13.03 2.64
C SER A 192 20.32 12.17 1.53
N GLY A 193 19.18 12.60 0.95
CA GLY A 193 18.50 11.91 -0.14
C GLY A 193 19.23 11.92 -1.49
N ARG A 194 20.25 12.77 -1.69
CA ARG A 194 20.99 12.86 -2.96
C ARG A 194 22.02 11.73 -3.14
N ALA A 195 22.48 11.11 -2.05
CA ALA A 195 23.53 10.09 -2.09
C ALA A 195 23.06 8.74 -2.66
N ALA A 196 21.73 8.51 -2.73
CA ALA A 196 21.15 7.24 -3.18
C ALA A 196 20.23 7.41 -4.40
N GLN A 197 20.61 8.31 -5.32
CA GLN A 197 19.91 8.48 -6.60
C GLN A 197 20.67 7.80 -7.74
N HIS A 198 19.95 7.06 -8.58
CA HIS A 198 20.48 6.41 -9.77
C HIS A 198 19.50 6.59 -10.94
N HIS A 199 19.94 7.21 -12.04
CA HIS A 199 19.11 7.52 -13.22
C HIS A 199 17.75 8.17 -12.92
N GLY A 200 17.71 9.07 -11.93
CA GLY A 200 16.49 9.77 -11.50
C GLY A 200 15.52 8.89 -10.69
N MET A 201 15.98 7.73 -10.24
CA MET A 201 15.31 6.86 -9.26
C MET A 201 15.99 7.04 -7.90
N GLN A 202 15.23 6.94 -6.83
CA GLN A 202 15.72 7.05 -5.46
C GLN A 202 15.67 5.68 -4.78
N PHE A 203 16.71 5.32 -4.04
CA PHE A 203 16.71 4.16 -3.17
C PHE A 203 15.66 4.32 -2.06
N THR A 204 14.88 3.28 -1.81
CA THR A 204 13.82 3.28 -0.78
C THR A 204 14.33 3.05 0.63
N GLY A 205 15.56 2.54 0.79
CA GLY A 205 16.04 1.96 2.06
C GLY A 205 15.66 0.48 2.25
N ASP A 206 14.96 -0.11 1.28
CA ASP A 206 14.50 -1.50 1.34
C ASP A 206 15.21 -2.37 0.29
N PHE A 207 15.41 -3.63 0.66
CA PHE A 207 15.83 -4.71 -0.22
C PHE A 207 14.63 -5.56 -0.64
N GLY A 208 14.69 -6.11 -1.84
CA GLY A 208 13.63 -6.96 -2.37
C GLY A 208 14.05 -7.64 -3.65
N HIS A 209 13.14 -8.43 -4.20
CA HIS A 209 13.31 -9.10 -5.48
C HIS A 209 12.03 -9.01 -6.30
N VAL A 210 12.18 -9.11 -7.63
CA VAL A 210 11.05 -9.30 -8.54
C VAL A 210 10.96 -10.78 -8.88
N ARG A 211 9.76 -11.35 -8.82
CA ARG A 211 9.47 -12.71 -9.31
C ARG A 211 8.17 -12.71 -10.08
N ASP A 212 8.18 -13.24 -11.29
CA ASP A 212 7.01 -13.28 -12.19
C ASP A 212 6.38 -11.89 -12.43
N GLY A 213 7.23 -10.86 -12.45
CA GLY A 213 6.83 -9.46 -12.63
C GLY A 213 6.24 -8.77 -11.39
N LEU A 214 6.19 -9.47 -10.24
CA LEU A 214 5.68 -8.94 -8.97
C LEU A 214 6.84 -8.63 -8.02
N LEU A 215 6.77 -7.50 -7.32
CA LEU A 215 7.77 -7.11 -6.33
C LEU A 215 7.49 -7.76 -4.96
N PHE A 216 8.56 -8.16 -4.28
CA PHE A 216 8.57 -8.65 -2.91
C PHE A 216 9.60 -7.84 -2.11
N VAL A 217 9.26 -7.44 -0.89
CA VAL A 217 10.15 -6.70 0.01
C VAL A 217 10.75 -7.67 1.02
N ASP A 218 12.07 -7.85 0.99
CA ASP A 218 12.81 -8.83 1.78
C ASP A 218 13.25 -8.28 3.15
N GLY A 219 13.46 -6.96 3.25
CA GLY A 219 13.78 -6.29 4.51
C GLY A 219 14.35 -4.88 4.32
N ARG A 220 14.68 -4.22 5.42
CA ARG A 220 15.37 -2.92 5.43
C ARG A 220 16.88 -3.09 5.36
N GLU A 221 17.60 -2.05 4.92
CA GLU A 221 19.07 -2.02 4.90
C GLU A 221 19.69 -2.41 6.26
N ASP A 222 19.08 -1.99 7.38
CA ASP A 222 19.56 -2.32 8.73
C ASP A 222 19.21 -3.76 9.20
N GLU A 223 18.34 -4.47 8.47
CA GLU A 223 17.79 -5.78 8.87
C GLU A 223 18.27 -6.94 7.99
N VAL A 224 18.75 -6.66 6.78
CA VAL A 224 19.17 -7.68 5.82
C VAL A 224 20.65 -8.01 5.97
N VAL A 225 20.96 -9.24 6.36
CA VAL A 225 22.32 -9.80 6.29
C VAL A 225 22.53 -10.39 4.89
N ILE A 226 23.27 -9.69 4.04
CA ILE A 226 23.72 -10.23 2.75
C ILE A 226 24.76 -11.33 3.04
N SER A 227 24.31 -12.57 3.05
CA SER A 227 25.17 -13.75 3.20
C SER A 227 25.58 -14.23 1.81
N GLY A 228 26.49 -13.49 1.18
CA GLY A 228 26.91 -13.76 -0.20
C GLY A 228 28.10 -12.94 -0.65
N GLY A 229 29.21 -12.96 0.11
CA GLY A 229 30.48 -12.32 -0.24
C GLY A 229 31.22 -11.77 0.97
#